data_AF-A0A183KJE4-F1
#
_entry.id   AF-A0A183KJE4-F1
#
_cell.length_a   1.000
_cell.length_b   1.000
_cell.length_c   1.000
_cell.angle_alpha   90.00
_cell.angle_beta   90.00
_cell.angle_gamma   90.00
#
_symmetry.space_group_name_H-M   'P 1'
#
loop_
_entity.id
_entity.type
_entity.pdbx_description
1 polymer ?
#
loop_
_entity_poly.entity_id
_entity_poly.type
_entity_poly.pdbx_seq_one_letter_code
_entity_poly.pdbx_strand_id
1 'polypeptide(L)'
;MVSYLTFLILITVATFRLDRTAISDGEDNWEVRYTEILSYDFRTSHVVMTKIQIILLFWILGQLCMECKQVYHYGLRYFFRSYYNFMDWVSIALYLASYSLRIIVDFKVQASMRQYQDVLKVAQSILLNTTCSTSKFCSSTEQTTHQNYVNYRNKILIPESAYWLRGCRLWWAPDDPEYISDCLFALGNVLSFSRISYLMPAWELLGPLQISLARMVSDIIRFMALFTVVSDFSFAWDDNLFVSTHGLKRKWISIFYISICYAYNLDAYVNNKHTLMKVQKLCKTDHVIFTEWLFVKSQRLREIKLLSYNPFKITFCSHQLIQ
;
A
#
# COMPACT_ATOMS: atom_id res chain seq x y z
N MET A 1 -23.86 -6.28 15.82
CA MET A 1 -22.59 -6.88 16.26
C MET A 1 -22.13 -8.02 15.37
N VAL A 2 -22.91 -9.11 15.20
CA VAL A 2 -22.51 -10.23 14.33
C VAL A 2 -22.21 -9.80 12.89
N SER A 3 -23.09 -8.99 12.29
CA SER A 3 -22.89 -8.39 10.96
C SER A 3 -21.58 -7.57 10.89
N TYR A 4 -21.23 -6.85 11.95
CA TYR A 4 -19.98 -6.08 11.98
C TYR A 4 -18.73 -6.97 12.00
N LEU A 5 -18.75 -8.05 12.76
CA LEU A 5 -17.66 -9.03 12.79
C LEU A 5 -17.52 -9.75 11.45
N THR A 6 -18.63 -10.09 10.78
CA THR A 6 -18.59 -10.69 9.44
C THR A 6 -17.98 -9.74 8.41
N PHE A 7 -18.22 -8.43 8.53
CA PHE A 7 -17.60 -7.41 7.68
C PHE A 7 -16.08 -7.35 7.87
N LEU A 8 -15.60 -7.35 9.12
CA LEU A 8 -14.16 -7.36 9.40
C LEU A 8 -13.48 -8.64 8.89
N ILE A 9 -14.13 -9.80 9.01
CA ILE A 9 -13.65 -11.05 8.43
C ILE A 9 -13.58 -10.94 6.90
N LEU A 10 -14.61 -10.39 6.25
CA LEU A 10 -14.62 -10.20 4.79
C LEU A 10 -13.49 -9.27 4.32
N ILE A 11 -13.22 -8.16 5.02
CA ILE A 11 -12.08 -7.27 4.73
C ILE A 11 -10.75 -8.02 4.89
N THR A 12 -10.63 -8.82 5.95
CA THR A 12 -9.42 -9.59 6.24
C THR A 12 -9.17 -10.63 5.14
N VAL A 13 -10.20 -11.37 4.73
CA VAL A 13 -10.15 -12.34 3.63
C VAL A 13 -9.85 -11.64 2.30
N ALA A 14 -10.39 -10.45 2.05
CA ALA A 14 -10.09 -9.68 0.84
C ALA A 14 -8.62 -9.21 0.79
N THR A 15 -7.99 -9.03 1.95
CA THR A 15 -6.59 -8.63 2.08
C THR A 15 -5.65 -9.82 1.95
N PHE A 16 -6.03 -10.97 2.50
CA PHE A 16 -5.34 -12.24 2.27
C PHE A 16 -5.61 -12.72 0.85
N ARG A 17 -4.77 -12.30 -0.10
CA ARG A 17 -4.64 -13.04 -1.36
C ARG A 17 -4.08 -14.42 -1.04
N LEU A 18 -4.95 -15.41 -0.92
CA LEU A 18 -4.54 -16.81 -0.97
C LEU A 18 -4.02 -17.07 -2.39
N ASP A 19 -2.73 -16.83 -2.60
CA ASP A 19 -2.07 -17.21 -3.83
C ASP A 19 -2.15 -18.73 -3.97
N ARG A 20 -2.96 -19.15 -4.92
CA ARG A 20 -3.13 -20.55 -5.33
C ARG A 20 -1.91 -21.05 -6.12
N THR A 21 -0.72 -20.50 -5.85
CA THR A 21 0.52 -20.82 -6.56
C THR A 21 1.16 -22.10 -6.03
N ALA A 22 0.83 -22.54 -4.81
CA ALA A 22 1.43 -23.74 -4.22
C ALA A 22 0.90 -25.10 -4.78
N ILE A 23 -0.01 -25.11 -5.76
CA ILE A 23 -0.63 -26.35 -6.28
C ILE A 23 -0.23 -26.64 -7.75
N SER A 24 0.55 -25.78 -8.40
CA SER A 24 0.88 -25.94 -9.84
C SER A 24 2.37 -26.02 -10.14
N ASP A 25 3.18 -26.63 -9.27
CA ASP A 25 4.53 -27.10 -9.62
C ASP A 25 4.48 -28.42 -10.42
N GLY A 26 3.52 -28.50 -11.34
CA GLY A 26 3.40 -29.55 -12.34
C GLY A 26 4.07 -29.10 -13.63
N GLU A 27 4.98 -29.93 -14.12
CA GLU A 27 5.76 -29.86 -15.35
C GLU A 27 5.09 -29.08 -16.52
N ASP A 28 5.81 -28.08 -17.04
CA ASP A 28 5.64 -27.45 -18.37
C ASP A 28 4.27 -26.83 -18.72
N ASN A 29 3.60 -26.16 -17.78
CA ASN A 29 2.34 -25.46 -18.06
C ASN A 29 2.56 -24.06 -18.67
N TRP A 30 2.95 -24.01 -19.96
CA TRP A 30 3.26 -22.77 -20.69
C TRP A 30 2.11 -21.75 -20.71
N GLU A 31 0.86 -22.20 -20.60
CA GLU A 31 -0.33 -21.34 -20.48
C GLU A 31 -0.27 -20.45 -19.23
N VAL A 32 0.20 -21.00 -18.11
CA VAL A 32 0.36 -20.26 -16.84
C VAL A 32 1.43 -19.19 -17.02
N ARG A 33 2.60 -19.56 -17.56
CA ARG A 33 3.70 -18.61 -17.81
C ARG A 33 3.31 -17.48 -18.77
N TYR A 34 2.57 -17.80 -19.84
CA TYR A 34 2.07 -16.80 -20.79
C TYR A 34 1.13 -15.79 -20.11
N THR A 35 0.17 -16.27 -19.33
CA THR A 35 -0.80 -15.40 -18.63
C THR A 35 -0.12 -14.51 -17.58
N GLU A 36 0.89 -15.03 -16.88
CA GLU A 36 1.71 -14.26 -15.94
C GLU A 36 2.45 -13.10 -16.63
N ILE A 37 3.20 -13.39 -17.71
CA ILE A 37 3.95 -12.37 -18.47
C ILE A 37 3.00 -11.29 -19.01
N LEU A 38 1.87 -11.70 -19.59
CA LEU A 38 0.89 -10.78 -20.14
C LEU A 38 0.25 -9.90 -19.04
N SER A 39 -0.04 -10.48 -17.88
CA SER A 39 -0.61 -9.74 -16.74
C SER A 39 0.37 -8.76 -16.10
N TYR A 40 1.68 -9.03 -16.20
CA TYR A 40 2.72 -8.11 -15.79
C TYR A 40 2.80 -6.92 -16.74
N ASP A 41 2.79 -7.16 -18.04
CA ASP A 41 2.93 -6.12 -19.06
C ASP A 41 1.66 -5.27 -19.24
N PHE A 42 0.48 -5.90 -19.22
CA PHE A 42 -0.79 -5.25 -19.49
C PHE A 42 -1.77 -5.37 -18.32
N ARG A 43 -2.41 -4.24 -17.97
CA ARG A 43 -3.34 -4.18 -16.83
C ARG A 43 -4.67 -4.84 -17.17
N THR A 44 -4.93 -6.04 -16.64
CA THR A 44 -6.22 -6.73 -16.85
C THR A 44 -7.34 -6.14 -15.97
N SER A 45 -8.48 -5.78 -16.58
CA SER A 45 -9.66 -5.22 -15.86
C SER A 45 -10.21 -6.13 -14.75
N HIS A 46 -10.14 -7.46 -14.94
CA HIS A 46 -10.54 -8.44 -13.91
C HIS A 46 -9.69 -8.41 -12.62
N VAL A 47 -8.51 -7.78 -12.65
CA VAL A 47 -7.63 -7.63 -11.47
C VAL A 47 -8.00 -6.38 -10.66
N VAL A 48 -8.62 -5.38 -11.29
CA VAL A 48 -8.99 -4.10 -10.66
C VAL A 48 -10.24 -4.25 -9.80
N MET A 49 -11.24 -5.01 -10.27
CA MET A 49 -12.50 -5.25 -9.55
C MET A 49 -12.76 -6.75 -9.35
N THR A 50 -12.44 -7.26 -8.17
CA THR A 50 -12.69 -8.67 -7.80
C THR A 50 -14.13 -8.90 -7.32
N LYS A 51 -14.60 -10.14 -7.39
CA LYS A 51 -15.94 -10.51 -6.87
C LYS A 51 -16.12 -10.14 -5.40
N ILE A 52 -15.07 -10.29 -4.59
CA ILE A 52 -15.08 -9.95 -3.15
C ILE A 52 -15.25 -8.44 -2.96
N GLN A 53 -14.57 -7.62 -3.76
CA GLN A 53 -14.70 -6.16 -3.72
C GLN A 53 -16.11 -5.68 -4.06
N ILE A 54 -16.81 -6.34 -4.99
CA ILE A 54 -18.22 -6.02 -5.31
C ILE A 54 -19.12 -6.33 -4.11
N ILE A 55 -18.92 -7.47 -3.44
CA ILE A 55 -19.65 -7.82 -2.22
C ILE A 55 -19.39 -6.78 -1.11
N LEU A 56 -18.12 -6.37 -0.93
CA LEU A 56 -17.75 -5.34 0.04
C LEU A 56 -18.39 -3.99 -0.29
N LEU A 57 -18.42 -3.59 -1.57
CA LEU A 57 -19.06 -2.35 -2.00
C LEU A 57 -20.56 -2.33 -1.64
N PHE A 58 -21.27 -3.42 -1.93
CA PHE A 58 -22.68 -3.57 -1.56
C PHE A 58 -22.87 -3.48 -0.04
N TRP A 59 -21.97 -4.09 0.71
CA TRP A 59 -21.98 -4.03 2.17
C TRP A 59 -21.80 -2.60 2.70
N ILE A 60 -20.82 -1.87 2.17
CA ILE A 60 -20.53 -0.48 2.57
C ILE A 60 -21.71 0.43 2.24
N LEU A 61 -22.37 0.24 1.09
CA LEU A 61 -23.62 0.94 0.76
C LEU A 61 -24.73 0.64 1.77
N GLY A 62 -24.86 -0.60 2.22
CA GLY A 62 -25.78 -0.97 3.29
C GLY A 62 -25.49 -0.23 4.61
N GLN A 63 -24.21 -0.14 4.99
CA GLN A 63 -23.80 0.62 6.18
C GLN A 63 -24.07 2.13 6.03
N LEU A 64 -23.80 2.70 4.85
CA LEU A 64 -24.11 4.10 4.55
C LEU A 64 -25.60 4.39 4.75
N CYS A 65 -26.49 3.57 4.18
CA CYS A 65 -27.92 3.74 4.33
C CYS A 65 -28.38 3.68 5.79
N MET A 66 -27.78 2.78 6.58
CA MET A 66 -28.07 2.65 8.01
C MET A 66 -27.67 3.91 8.79
N GLU A 67 -26.47 4.44 8.55
CA GLU A 67 -26.01 5.68 9.18
C GLU A 67 -26.84 6.89 8.72
N CYS A 68 -27.22 6.97 7.44
CA CYS A 68 -28.11 8.03 6.94
C CYS A 68 -29.46 8.03 7.67
N LYS A 69 -30.04 6.86 7.92
CA LYS A 69 -31.27 6.73 8.71
C LYS A 69 -31.07 7.21 10.15
N GLN A 70 -29.93 6.90 10.76
CA GLN A 70 -29.58 7.35 12.10
C GLN A 70 -29.45 8.88 12.15
N VAL A 71 -28.74 9.48 11.21
CA VAL A 71 -28.60 10.94 11.08
C VAL A 71 -29.96 11.63 10.93
N TYR A 72 -30.85 11.04 10.13
CA TYR A 72 -32.20 11.58 9.93
C TYR A 72 -33.02 11.60 11.23
N HIS A 73 -32.97 10.54 12.03
CA HIS A 73 -33.74 10.46 13.28
C HIS A 73 -33.20 11.34 14.41
N TYR A 74 -31.88 11.37 14.63
CA TYR A 74 -31.27 12.10 15.75
C TYR A 74 -30.99 13.58 15.42
N GLY A 75 -30.98 13.94 14.14
CA GLY A 75 -30.59 15.27 13.67
C GLY A 75 -29.07 15.45 13.58
N LEU A 76 -28.62 16.19 12.57
CA LEU A 76 -27.20 16.32 12.19
C LEU A 76 -26.29 16.86 13.32
N ARG A 77 -26.78 17.85 14.08
CA ARG A 77 -25.98 18.51 15.13
C ARG A 77 -25.72 17.61 16.33
N TYR A 78 -26.69 16.78 16.71
CA TYR A 78 -26.52 15.83 17.82
C TYR A 78 -25.69 14.62 17.38
N PHE A 79 -25.83 14.19 16.13
CA PHE A 79 -25.06 13.09 15.56
C PHE A 79 -23.55 13.34 15.62
N PHE A 80 -23.07 14.49 15.13
CA PHE A 80 -21.64 14.81 15.10
C PHE A 80 -21.03 15.19 16.46
N ARG A 81 -21.83 15.36 17.50
CA ARG A 81 -21.29 15.62 18.86
C ARG A 81 -20.62 14.37 19.44
N SER A 82 -21.05 13.18 19.02
CA SER A 82 -20.44 11.92 19.45
C SER A 82 -19.21 11.61 18.59
N TYR A 83 -18.03 11.54 19.21
CA TYR A 83 -16.77 11.18 18.55
C TYR A 83 -16.88 9.87 17.74
N TYR A 84 -17.61 8.93 18.31
CA TYR A 84 -17.89 7.63 17.76
C TYR A 84 -18.66 7.66 16.44
N ASN A 85 -19.81 8.35 16.41
CA ASN A 85 -20.61 8.51 15.19
C ASN A 85 -19.82 9.26 14.10
N PHE A 86 -18.97 10.23 14.50
CA PHE A 86 -18.09 10.92 13.58
C PHE A 86 -17.04 9.98 12.97
N MET A 87 -16.39 9.14 13.78
CA MET A 87 -15.42 8.14 13.31
C MET A 87 -16.07 7.15 12.33
N ASP A 88 -17.29 6.71 12.60
CA ASP A 88 -18.05 5.80 11.73
C ASP A 88 -18.34 6.47 10.38
N TRP A 89 -18.77 7.73 10.38
CA TRP A 89 -19.00 8.52 9.17
C TRP A 89 -17.71 8.74 8.35
N VAL A 90 -16.60 9.06 9.02
CA VAL A 90 -15.28 9.21 8.37
C VAL A 90 -14.83 7.88 7.73
N SER A 91 -15.02 6.75 8.42
CA SER A 91 -14.63 5.44 7.89
C SER A 91 -15.41 5.08 6.61
N ILE A 92 -16.73 5.33 6.60
CA ILE A 92 -17.59 5.09 5.43
C ILE A 92 -17.22 6.03 4.28
N ALA A 93 -16.93 7.30 4.58
CA ALA A 93 -16.49 8.26 3.58
C ALA A 93 -15.16 7.84 2.92
N LEU A 94 -14.18 7.35 3.70
CA LEU A 94 -12.91 6.84 3.17
C LEU A 94 -13.11 5.62 2.27
N TYR A 95 -13.99 4.70 2.65
CA TYR A 95 -14.34 3.57 1.81
C TYR A 95 -15.01 3.98 0.50
N LEU A 96 -16.01 4.88 0.57
CA LEU A 96 -16.69 5.37 -0.64
C LEU A 96 -15.72 6.11 -1.57
N ALA A 97 -14.82 6.93 -1.02
CA ALA A 97 -13.79 7.60 -1.80
C ALA A 97 -12.83 6.61 -2.48
N SER A 98 -12.36 5.58 -1.76
CA SER A 98 -11.52 4.51 -2.33
C SER A 98 -12.23 3.78 -3.47
N TYR A 99 -13.46 3.31 -3.24
CA TYR A 99 -14.20 2.57 -4.27
C TYR A 99 -14.59 3.45 -5.46
N SER A 100 -14.88 4.74 -5.26
CA SER A 100 -15.12 5.69 -6.35
C SER A 100 -13.90 5.80 -7.27
N LEU A 101 -12.69 5.91 -6.69
CA LEU A 101 -11.45 5.94 -7.47
C LEU A 101 -11.21 4.64 -8.23
N ARG A 102 -11.44 3.48 -7.61
CA ARG A 102 -11.31 2.16 -8.28
C ARG A 102 -12.28 2.00 -9.46
N ILE A 103 -13.51 2.48 -9.32
CA ILE A 103 -14.49 2.47 -10.41
C ILE A 103 -14.03 3.37 -11.56
N ILE A 104 -13.51 4.57 -11.27
CA ILE A 104 -12.98 5.48 -12.28
C ILE A 104 -11.78 4.83 -13.01
N VAL A 105 -10.89 4.19 -12.28
CA VAL A 105 -9.74 3.47 -12.85
C VAL A 105 -10.20 2.35 -13.76
N ASP A 106 -11.13 1.50 -13.30
CA ASP A 106 -11.65 0.41 -14.11
C ASP A 106 -12.32 0.93 -15.39
N PHE A 107 -13.10 2.01 -15.32
CA PHE A 107 -13.70 2.62 -16.51
C PHE A 107 -12.65 3.10 -17.52
N LYS A 108 -11.59 3.78 -17.06
CA LYS A 108 -10.49 4.24 -17.93
C LYS A 108 -9.69 3.08 -18.52
N VAL A 109 -9.43 2.04 -17.74
CA VAL A 109 -8.74 0.83 -18.18
C VAL A 109 -9.58 0.10 -19.23
N GLN A 110 -10.88 -0.06 -19.01
CA GLN A 110 -11.79 -0.66 -19.98
C GLN A 110 -11.87 0.15 -21.29
N ALA A 111 -11.92 1.49 -21.20
CA ALA A 111 -11.91 2.35 -22.37
C ALA A 111 -10.61 2.19 -23.19
N SER A 112 -9.46 2.19 -22.52
CA SER A 112 -8.15 1.94 -23.16
C SER A 112 -8.08 0.53 -23.76
N MET A 113 -8.57 -0.48 -23.06
CA MET A 113 -8.59 -1.87 -23.56
C MET A 113 -9.42 -2.02 -24.84
N ARG A 114 -10.58 -1.36 -24.92
CA ARG A 114 -11.40 -1.36 -26.14
C ARG A 114 -10.69 -0.69 -27.31
N GLN A 115 -9.99 0.42 -27.06
CA GLN A 115 -9.25 1.13 -28.10
C GLN A 115 -8.07 0.33 -28.65
N TYR A 116 -7.34 -0.39 -27.78
CA TYR A 116 -6.14 -1.15 -28.14
C TYR A 116 -6.41 -2.65 -28.36
N GLN A 117 -7.68 -3.07 -28.46
CA GLN A 117 -8.04 -4.48 -28.46
C GLN A 117 -7.36 -5.28 -29.57
N ASP A 118 -7.29 -4.73 -30.80
CA ASP A 118 -6.69 -5.45 -31.93
C ASP A 118 -5.17 -5.52 -31.83
N VAL A 119 -4.54 -4.46 -31.32
CA VAL A 119 -3.10 -4.40 -31.05
C VAL A 119 -2.71 -5.40 -29.96
N LEU A 120 -3.54 -5.54 -28.93
CA LEU A 120 -3.36 -6.52 -27.85
C LEU A 120 -3.48 -7.95 -28.37
N LYS A 121 -4.45 -8.26 -29.25
CA LYS A 121 -4.56 -9.59 -29.87
C LYS A 121 -3.29 -9.96 -30.64
N VAL A 122 -2.68 -9.00 -31.33
CA VAL A 122 -1.41 -9.22 -32.03
C VAL A 122 -0.28 -9.47 -31.03
N ALA A 123 -0.16 -8.67 -29.97
CA ALA A 123 0.84 -8.91 -28.92
C ALA A 123 0.70 -10.30 -28.29
N GLN A 124 -0.53 -10.74 -28.03
CA GLN A 124 -0.85 -12.07 -27.53
C GLN A 124 -0.40 -13.17 -28.49
N SER A 125 -0.68 -13.04 -29.79
CA SER A 125 -0.27 -14.02 -30.81
C SER A 125 1.26 -14.19 -30.90
N ILE A 126 2.02 -13.08 -30.83
CA ILE A 126 3.49 -13.10 -30.86
C ILE A 126 4.05 -13.79 -29.61
N LEU A 127 3.48 -13.49 -28.45
CA LEU A 127 3.92 -14.07 -27.18
C LEU A 127 3.61 -15.57 -27.13
N LEU A 128 2.40 -15.98 -27.54
CA LEU A 128 2.00 -17.40 -27.64
C LEU A 128 2.94 -18.20 -28.56
N ASN A 129 3.30 -17.63 -29.72
CA ASN A 129 4.23 -18.27 -30.64
C ASN A 129 5.63 -18.47 -30.02
N THR A 130 6.10 -17.47 -29.26
CA THR A 130 7.39 -17.53 -28.56
C THR A 130 7.38 -18.57 -27.44
N THR A 131 6.33 -18.59 -26.62
CA THR A 131 6.22 -19.52 -25.48
C THR A 131 5.98 -20.96 -25.93
N CYS A 132 5.23 -21.17 -27.02
CA CYS A 132 5.01 -22.50 -27.61
C CYS A 132 6.28 -23.07 -28.24
N SER A 133 7.14 -22.23 -28.82
CA SER A 133 8.43 -22.68 -29.39
C SER A 133 9.44 -23.17 -28.33
N THR A 134 9.25 -22.79 -27.06
CA THR A 134 10.16 -23.11 -25.95
C THR A 134 9.83 -24.44 -25.25
N SER A 135 8.66 -25.07 -25.54
CA SER A 135 8.30 -26.38 -24.99
C SER A 135 8.94 -27.52 -25.80
N LYS A 136 10.10 -28.01 -25.35
CA LYS A 136 10.81 -29.27 -25.70
C LYS A 136 10.94 -29.76 -27.15
N PHE A 137 10.49 -29.03 -28.17
CA PHE A 137 10.76 -29.36 -29.57
C PHE A 137 10.73 -28.10 -30.45
N CYS A 138 11.86 -27.41 -30.58
CA CYS A 138 12.29 -26.70 -31.80
C CYS A 138 13.67 -26.03 -31.64
N SER A 139 14.33 -25.84 -32.78
CA SER A 139 15.74 -25.49 -32.97
C SER A 139 16.03 -23.98 -33.02
N SER A 140 17.12 -23.57 -32.35
CA SER A 140 18.06 -22.44 -32.59
C SER A 140 17.60 -21.07 -33.14
N THR A 141 16.31 -20.75 -33.21
CA THR A 141 15.78 -19.42 -33.64
C THR A 141 15.31 -18.55 -32.46
N GLU A 142 15.56 -19.00 -31.23
CA GLU A 142 14.97 -18.49 -29.97
C GLU A 142 15.27 -17.01 -29.64
N GLN A 143 16.40 -16.45 -30.08
CA GLN A 143 16.77 -15.07 -29.71
C GLN A 143 15.97 -14.01 -30.47
N THR A 144 15.43 -14.32 -31.65
CA THR A 144 14.76 -13.29 -32.48
C THR A 144 13.32 -13.06 -32.06
N THR A 145 12.58 -14.08 -31.67
CA THR A 145 11.13 -14.01 -31.38
C THR A 145 10.81 -13.33 -30.05
N HIS A 146 11.55 -13.64 -28.98
CA HIS A 146 11.41 -12.93 -27.71
C HIS A 146 11.75 -11.44 -27.85
N GLN A 147 12.82 -11.14 -28.60
CA GLN A 147 13.20 -9.75 -28.89
C GLN A 147 12.12 -9.04 -29.72
N ASN A 148 11.46 -9.75 -30.64
CA ASN A 148 10.34 -9.21 -31.41
C ASN A 148 9.14 -8.86 -30.53
N TYR A 149 8.79 -9.70 -29.54
CA TYR A 149 7.75 -9.38 -28.56
C TYR A 149 8.10 -8.13 -27.74
N VAL A 150 9.30 -8.08 -27.15
CA VAL A 150 9.73 -6.95 -26.32
C VAL A 150 9.76 -5.65 -27.13
N ASN A 151 10.26 -5.69 -28.36
CA ASN A 151 10.27 -4.54 -29.26
C ASN A 151 8.84 -4.09 -29.63
N TYR A 152 7.93 -5.03 -29.86
CA TYR A 152 6.52 -4.74 -30.16
C TYR A 152 5.81 -4.12 -28.95
N ARG A 153 5.96 -4.73 -27.77
CA ARG A 153 5.46 -4.22 -26.49
C ARG A 153 5.93 -2.80 -26.22
N ASN A 154 7.23 -2.53 -26.36
CA ASN A 154 7.79 -1.21 -26.15
C ASN A 154 7.17 -0.18 -27.10
N LYS A 155 6.94 -0.53 -28.38
CA LYS A 155 6.24 0.35 -29.33
C LYS A 155 4.81 0.72 -28.90
N ILE A 156 4.09 -0.23 -28.30
CA ILE A 156 2.70 -0.01 -27.84
C ILE A 156 2.62 0.87 -26.59
N LEU A 157 3.60 0.75 -25.69
CA LEU A 157 3.57 1.42 -24.37
C LEU A 157 4.20 2.83 -24.35
N ILE A 158 4.82 3.26 -25.47
CA ILE A 158 5.42 4.60 -25.61
C ILE A 158 4.38 5.74 -25.57
N PRO A 159 3.25 5.67 -26.31
CA PRO A 159 2.29 6.77 -26.31
C PRO A 159 1.67 7.00 -24.93
N GLU A 160 1.47 8.26 -24.56
CA GLU A 160 0.82 8.61 -23.29
C GLU A 160 -0.62 8.09 -23.19
N SER A 161 -1.31 7.94 -24.33
CA SER A 161 -2.65 7.36 -24.39
C SER A 161 -2.70 5.88 -23.97
N ALA A 162 -1.57 5.15 -24.05
CA ALA A 162 -1.45 3.76 -23.61
C ALA A 162 -1.11 3.63 -22.11
N TYR A 163 -1.08 4.74 -21.36
CA TYR A 163 -0.76 4.75 -19.94
C TYR A 163 -1.63 3.77 -19.12
N TRP A 164 -2.95 3.81 -19.31
CA TRP A 164 -3.91 2.96 -18.61
C TRP A 164 -3.78 1.46 -18.94
N LEU A 165 -2.99 1.13 -19.95
CA LEU A 165 -2.70 -0.23 -20.37
C LEU A 165 -1.53 -0.85 -19.60
N ARG A 166 -0.66 -0.06 -18.95
CA ARG A 166 0.54 -0.53 -18.25
C ARG A 166 0.18 -1.39 -17.03
N GLY A 167 0.57 -2.66 -17.05
CA GLY A 167 0.30 -3.61 -15.96
C GLY A 167 1.17 -3.39 -14.72
N CYS A 168 2.47 -3.15 -14.90
CA CYS A 168 3.41 -3.01 -13.79
C CYS A 168 3.17 -1.76 -12.95
N ARG A 169 2.94 -1.95 -11.65
CA ARG A 169 2.82 -0.87 -10.65
C ARG A 169 4.02 0.09 -10.66
N LEU A 170 5.23 -0.40 -10.95
CA LEU A 170 6.46 0.41 -10.97
C LEU A 170 6.46 1.53 -12.02
N TRP A 171 5.65 1.43 -13.08
CA TRP A 171 5.67 2.35 -14.22
C TRP A 171 4.50 3.36 -14.19
N TRP A 172 3.75 3.35 -13.10
CA TRP A 172 2.65 4.26 -12.84
C TRP A 172 3.16 5.60 -12.31
N ALA A 173 2.49 6.66 -12.71
CA ALA A 173 2.76 8.00 -12.25
C ALA A 173 2.50 8.11 -10.72
N PRO A 174 3.25 8.94 -9.98
CA PRO A 174 3.08 9.08 -8.54
C PRO A 174 1.69 9.54 -8.09
N ASP A 175 0.97 10.26 -8.95
CA ASP A 175 -0.37 10.81 -8.75
C ASP A 175 -1.50 9.85 -9.19
N ASP A 176 -1.17 8.58 -9.42
CA ASP A 176 -2.15 7.62 -9.88
C ASP A 176 -3.31 7.43 -8.88
N PRO A 177 -4.57 7.49 -9.33
CA PRO A 177 -5.74 7.33 -8.46
C PRO A 177 -5.80 5.95 -7.80
N GLU A 178 -5.16 4.93 -8.37
CA GLU A 178 -5.08 3.59 -7.79
C GLU A 178 -4.31 3.61 -6.46
N TYR A 179 -3.20 4.34 -6.38
CA TYR A 179 -2.42 4.50 -5.14
C TYR A 179 -3.22 5.18 -4.06
N ILE A 180 -3.89 6.27 -4.43
CA ILE A 180 -4.76 7.01 -3.52
C ILE A 180 -5.88 6.08 -3.02
N SER A 181 -6.46 5.27 -3.91
CA SER A 181 -7.51 4.33 -3.55
C SER A 181 -7.06 3.25 -2.54
N ASP A 182 -5.84 2.73 -2.69
CA ASP A 182 -5.25 1.75 -1.77
C ASP A 182 -4.97 2.36 -0.40
N CYS A 183 -4.44 3.59 -0.37
CA CYS A 183 -4.18 4.32 0.88
C CYS A 183 -5.50 4.59 1.63
N LEU A 184 -6.52 5.09 0.94
CA LEU A 184 -7.83 5.35 1.54
C LEU A 184 -8.48 4.06 2.03
N PHE A 185 -8.35 2.96 1.28
CA PHE A 185 -8.84 1.64 1.69
C PHE A 185 -8.14 1.15 2.96
N ALA A 186 -6.82 1.26 3.03
CA ALA A 186 -6.04 0.86 4.21
C ALA A 186 -6.41 1.70 5.44
N LEU A 187 -6.59 3.02 5.28
CA LEU A 187 -7.06 3.89 6.36
C LEU A 187 -8.47 3.52 6.83
N GLY A 188 -9.38 3.24 5.90
CA GLY A 188 -10.72 2.73 6.20
C GLY A 188 -10.68 1.43 7.01
N ASN A 189 -9.79 0.50 6.64
CA ASN A 189 -9.61 -0.78 7.35
C ASN A 189 -9.15 -0.56 8.79
N VAL A 190 -8.17 0.32 9.03
CA VAL A 190 -7.68 0.66 10.38
C VAL A 190 -8.80 1.26 11.24
N LEU A 191 -9.57 2.21 10.70
CA LEU A 191 -10.70 2.79 11.41
C LEU A 191 -11.81 1.77 11.68
N SER A 192 -11.99 0.80 10.79
CA SER A 192 -12.91 -0.31 11.03
C SER A 192 -12.44 -1.15 12.23
N PHE A 193 -11.16 -1.49 12.34
CA PHE A 193 -10.71 -2.18 13.56
C PHE A 193 -10.90 -1.34 14.84
N SER A 194 -10.78 -0.01 14.77
CA SER A 194 -11.06 0.89 15.89
C SER A 194 -12.52 0.78 16.40
N ARG A 195 -13.47 0.46 15.52
CA ARG A 195 -14.90 0.28 15.83
C ARG A 195 -15.17 -0.87 16.81
N ILE A 196 -14.23 -1.80 17.01
CA ILE A 196 -14.32 -2.86 18.03
C ILE A 196 -14.43 -2.25 19.43
N SER A 197 -13.93 -1.02 19.64
CA SER A 197 -14.08 -0.30 20.92
C SER A 197 -15.52 -0.08 21.37
N TYR A 198 -16.53 -0.20 20.48
CA TYR A 198 -17.94 -0.18 20.88
C TYR A 198 -18.38 -1.40 21.69
N LEU A 199 -17.64 -2.49 21.61
CA LEU A 199 -17.97 -3.74 22.30
C LEU A 199 -17.37 -3.80 23.71
N MET A 200 -16.32 -3.02 23.96
CA MET A 200 -15.62 -3.00 25.24
C MET A 200 -16.51 -2.63 26.45
N PRO A 201 -17.49 -1.70 26.36
CA PRO A 201 -18.36 -1.38 27.49
C PRO A 201 -19.31 -2.53 27.90
N ALA A 202 -19.54 -3.50 27.01
CA ALA A 202 -20.42 -4.63 27.29
C ALA A 202 -19.76 -5.70 28.18
N TRP A 203 -18.44 -5.62 28.38
CA TRP A 203 -17.68 -6.54 29.24
C TRP A 203 -17.37 -5.88 30.59
N GLU A 204 -17.68 -6.57 31.68
CA GLU A 204 -17.55 -6.07 33.06
C GLU A 204 -16.13 -5.61 33.41
N LEU A 205 -15.11 -6.27 32.86
CA LEU A 205 -13.70 -5.94 33.09
C LEU A 205 -13.18 -4.80 32.21
N LEU A 206 -13.68 -4.69 30.97
CA LEU A 206 -13.15 -3.77 29.95
C LEU A 206 -13.82 -2.39 29.98
N GLY A 207 -15.05 -2.29 30.49
CA GLY A 207 -15.77 -1.02 30.60
C GLY A 207 -15.03 0.04 31.43
N PRO A 208 -14.63 -0.24 32.69
CA PRO A 208 -13.88 0.72 33.52
C PRO A 208 -12.54 1.13 32.89
N LEU A 209 -11.87 0.19 32.22
CA LEU A 209 -10.61 0.42 31.52
C LEU A 209 -10.77 1.37 30.32
N GLN A 210 -11.85 1.23 29.55
CA GLN A 210 -12.12 2.13 28.42
C GLN A 210 -12.40 3.55 28.89
N ILE A 211 -13.11 3.73 30.00
CA ILE A 211 -13.42 5.05 30.56
C ILE A 211 -12.14 5.75 31.06
N SER A 212 -11.22 5.01 31.68
CA SER A 212 -9.93 5.57 32.10
C SER A 212 -9.07 5.93 30.87
N LEU A 213 -9.00 5.07 29.87
CA LEU A 213 -8.29 5.32 28.61
C LEU A 213 -8.81 6.58 27.90
N ALA A 214 -10.13 6.74 27.78
CA ALA A 214 -10.72 7.91 27.12
C ALA A 214 -10.33 9.24 27.79
N ARG A 215 -10.29 9.27 29.13
CA ARG A 215 -9.84 10.45 29.89
C ARG A 215 -8.35 10.73 29.67
N MET A 216 -7.51 9.69 29.71
CA MET A 216 -6.08 9.82 29.43
C MET A 216 -5.80 10.33 28.01
N VAL A 217 -6.53 9.82 27.01
CA VAL A 217 -6.39 10.28 25.61
C VAL A 217 -6.73 11.76 25.47
N SER A 218 -7.78 12.24 26.15
CA SER A 218 -8.11 13.67 26.14
C SER A 218 -7.00 14.53 26.75
N ASP A 219 -6.29 14.04 27.75
CA ASP A 219 -5.15 14.74 28.33
C ASP A 219 -3.94 14.72 27.38
N ILE A 220 -3.66 13.58 26.75
CA ILE A 220 -2.62 13.45 25.70
C ILE A 220 -2.86 14.44 24.56
N ILE A 221 -4.10 14.58 24.07
CA ILE A 221 -4.43 15.52 22.99
C ILE A 221 -4.09 16.96 23.39
N ARG A 222 -4.32 17.34 24.66
CA ARG A 222 -3.95 18.68 25.17
C ARG A 222 -2.43 18.87 25.20
N PHE A 223 -1.69 17.87 25.66
CA PHE A 223 -0.22 17.91 25.63
C PHE A 223 0.34 17.94 24.21
N MET A 224 -0.26 17.19 23.27
CA MET A 224 0.13 17.22 21.86
C MET A 224 -0.12 18.59 21.23
N ALA A 225 -1.21 19.27 21.57
CA ALA A 225 -1.46 20.63 21.10
C ALA A 225 -0.40 21.63 21.61
N LEU A 226 -0.03 21.55 22.90
CA LEU A 226 1.05 22.36 23.45
C LEU A 226 2.39 22.03 22.79
N PHE A 227 2.69 20.75 22.57
CA PHE A 227 3.90 20.32 21.87
C PHE A 227 3.96 20.90 20.46
N THR A 228 2.84 20.89 19.72
CA THR A 228 2.81 21.44 18.36
C THR A 228 3.09 22.93 18.32
N VAL A 229 2.51 23.69 19.26
CA VAL A 229 2.74 25.14 19.36
C VAL A 229 4.19 25.44 19.75
N VAL A 230 4.76 24.71 20.71
CA VAL A 230 6.15 24.91 21.14
C VAL A 230 7.13 24.56 20.03
N SER A 231 6.89 23.46 19.28
CA SER A 231 7.72 23.14 18.13
C SER A 231 7.60 24.23 17.08
N ASP A 232 6.39 24.63 16.68
CA ASP A 232 6.22 25.65 15.65
C ASP A 232 6.86 26.99 16.05
N PHE A 233 6.75 27.39 17.32
CA PHE A 233 7.38 28.60 17.85
C PHE A 233 8.91 28.50 17.89
N SER A 234 9.45 27.38 18.35
CA SER A 234 10.91 27.16 18.38
C SER A 234 11.51 27.16 16.97
N PHE A 235 10.77 26.67 15.97
CA PHE A 235 11.21 26.66 14.58
C PHE A 235 10.93 27.97 13.83
N ALA A 236 9.98 28.78 14.28
CA ALA A 236 9.75 30.13 13.77
C ALA A 236 10.81 31.14 14.25
N TRP A 237 11.41 30.90 15.42
CA TRP A 237 12.47 31.75 15.98
C TRP A 237 13.87 31.47 15.40
N ASP A 238 14.06 30.32 14.75
CA ASP A 238 15.27 30.00 13.99
C ASP A 238 15.21 30.67 12.60
N ASP A 239 15.25 32.01 12.61
CA ASP A 239 15.15 32.93 11.47
C ASP A 239 16.37 32.86 10.52
N ASN A 240 16.68 31.67 9.97
CA ASN A 240 17.72 31.55 8.93
C ASN A 240 17.48 30.45 7.88
N LEU A 241 16.23 30.09 7.59
CA LEU A 241 15.91 29.37 6.34
C LEU A 241 14.45 29.56 5.91
N PHE A 242 14.10 30.80 5.57
CA PHE A 242 12.83 31.11 4.90
C PHE A 242 12.91 30.70 3.42
N VAL A 243 11.75 30.39 2.84
CA VAL A 243 11.50 29.94 1.45
C VAL A 243 11.58 28.43 1.23
N SER A 244 10.56 27.71 1.71
CA SER A 244 9.70 26.88 0.86
C SER A 244 8.69 26.15 1.73
N THR A 245 7.40 26.25 1.40
CA THR A 245 6.29 25.51 2.02
C THR A 245 6.48 23.99 1.96
N HIS A 246 7.38 23.47 1.12
CA HIS A 246 7.81 22.07 1.10
C HIS A 246 8.80 21.68 2.22
N GLY A 247 9.35 22.65 2.95
CA GLY A 247 10.29 22.44 4.05
C GLY A 247 9.65 22.03 5.37
N LEU A 248 8.40 22.44 5.63
CA LEU A 248 7.71 22.16 6.90
C LEU A 248 7.51 20.66 7.11
N LYS A 249 7.03 19.93 6.07
CA LYS A 249 6.80 18.49 6.13
C LYS A 249 8.09 17.71 6.42
N ARG A 250 9.21 18.06 5.79
CA ARG A 250 10.51 17.40 6.02
C ARG A 250 11.03 17.63 7.44
N LYS A 251 10.82 18.84 7.98
CA LYS A 251 11.27 19.22 9.33
C LYS A 251 10.51 18.46 10.42
N TRP A 252 9.17 18.39 10.33
CA TRP A 252 8.34 17.62 11.26
C TRP A 252 8.69 16.13 11.32
N ILE A 253 8.92 15.53 10.15
CA ILE A 253 9.36 14.13 10.06
C ILE A 253 10.70 13.95 10.78
N SER A 254 11.67 14.84 10.56
CA SER A 254 12.97 14.79 11.23
C SER A 254 12.86 14.89 12.75
N ILE A 255 12.04 15.80 13.28
CA ILE A 255 11.86 15.99 14.73
C ILE A 255 11.22 14.76 15.35
N PHE A 256 10.19 14.21 14.71
CA PHE A 256 9.53 12.98 15.17
C PHE A 256 10.53 11.81 15.24
N TYR A 257 11.35 11.62 14.20
CA TYR A 257 12.38 10.59 14.20
C TYR A 257 13.46 10.82 15.26
N ILE A 258 13.90 12.07 15.47
CA ILE A 258 14.88 12.42 16.51
C ILE A 258 14.31 12.11 17.89
N SER A 259 13.06 12.50 18.15
CA SER A 259 12.39 12.26 19.44
C SER A 259 12.20 10.75 19.70
N ILE A 260 11.90 9.97 18.67
CA ILE A 260 11.87 8.50 18.74
C ILE A 260 13.27 7.95 19.06
N CYS A 261 14.32 8.39 18.35
CA CYS A 261 15.69 7.96 18.62
C CYS A 261 16.13 8.25 20.06
N TYR A 262 15.78 9.42 20.60
CA TYR A 262 16.03 9.78 21.99
C TYR A 262 15.21 8.92 22.97
N ALA A 263 13.92 8.69 22.70
CA ALA A 263 13.05 7.88 23.56
C ALA A 263 13.51 6.41 23.66
N TYR A 264 14.07 5.85 22.58
CA TYR A 264 14.63 4.50 22.56
C TYR A 264 16.11 4.44 22.97
N ASN A 265 16.67 5.54 23.51
CA ASN A 265 18.04 5.61 24.03
C ASN A 265 19.08 5.06 23.03
N LEU A 266 18.89 5.36 21.74
CA LEU A 266 19.80 4.96 20.65
C LEU A 266 21.12 5.78 20.64
N ASP A 267 21.39 6.53 21.71
CA ASP A 267 22.63 7.29 21.90
C ASP A 267 23.88 6.38 21.89
N ALA A 268 23.74 5.10 22.21
CA ALA A 268 24.85 4.14 22.19
C ALA A 268 25.42 3.85 20.79
N TYR A 269 24.75 4.19 19.69
CA TYR A 269 25.22 3.90 18.32
C TYR A 269 25.71 5.14 17.54
N VAL A 270 25.52 6.35 18.08
CA VAL A 270 25.78 7.63 17.37
C VAL A 270 27.09 8.31 17.80
N ASN A 271 27.79 7.78 18.81
CA ASN A 271 29.04 8.37 19.34
C ASN A 271 30.25 8.36 18.40
N ASN A 272 30.14 7.79 17.19
CA ASN A 272 31.19 7.94 16.19
C ASN A 272 30.89 9.17 15.33
N LYS A 273 31.59 10.28 15.62
CA LYS A 273 31.50 11.62 14.99
C LYS A 273 31.53 11.56 13.44
N HIS A 274 32.06 10.47 12.88
CA HIS A 274 32.14 10.18 11.45
C HIS A 274 30.80 9.73 10.81
N THR A 275 29.84 9.28 11.61
CA THR A 275 28.53 8.77 11.15
C THR A 275 27.50 9.89 11.03
N LEU A 276 27.54 10.88 11.94
CA LEU A 276 26.68 12.06 11.94
C LEU A 276 26.87 12.92 10.68
N MET A 277 28.13 13.15 10.28
CA MET A 277 28.43 13.86 9.02
C MET A 277 27.98 13.09 7.77
N LYS A 278 27.98 11.75 7.79
CA LYS A 278 27.46 10.93 6.69
C LYS A 278 25.94 11.01 6.59
N VAL A 279 25.23 10.99 7.72
CA VAL A 279 23.75 11.12 7.76
C VAL A 279 23.31 12.52 7.33
N GLN A 280 24.02 13.57 7.74
CA GLN A 280 23.75 14.95 7.30
C GLN A 280 24.03 15.16 5.80
N LYS A 281 25.06 14.51 5.24
CA LYS A 281 25.31 14.51 3.78
C LYS A 281 24.26 13.71 3.01
N LEU A 282 23.83 12.56 3.52
CA LEU A 282 22.80 11.71 2.89
C LEU A 282 21.40 12.34 2.93
N CYS A 283 21.09 13.18 3.91
CA CYS A 283 19.80 13.89 3.96
C CYS A 283 19.71 15.04 2.93
N LYS A 284 20.84 15.46 2.34
CA LYS A 284 20.93 16.58 1.40
C LYS A 284 20.83 16.16 -0.06
N THR A 285 20.98 14.87 -0.37
CA THR A 285 20.92 14.32 -1.73
C THR A 285 19.90 13.18 -1.74
N ASP A 286 18.74 13.52 -2.29
CA ASP A 286 17.69 12.67 -2.84
C ASP A 286 16.87 11.77 -1.89
N HIS A 287 15.57 11.95 -2.06
CA HIS A 287 14.48 11.15 -1.51
C HIS A 287 14.66 9.66 -1.87
N VAL A 288 14.04 8.78 -1.08
CA VAL A 288 13.78 7.34 -1.33
C VAL A 288 14.67 6.32 -0.59
N ILE A 289 15.92 6.61 -0.21
CA ILE A 289 16.82 5.52 0.26
C ILE A 289 16.69 5.18 1.77
N PHE A 290 16.13 6.06 2.62
CA PHE A 290 16.21 5.85 4.07
C PHE A 290 15.22 4.80 4.62
N THR A 291 14.08 4.57 3.95
CA THR A 291 13.13 3.53 4.34
C THR A 291 13.64 2.13 4.00
N GLU A 292 14.39 1.96 2.90
CA GLU A 292 15.10 0.70 2.62
C GLU A 292 16.27 0.49 3.58
N TRP A 293 16.98 1.55 3.98
CA TRP A 293 18.18 1.39 4.81
C TRP A 293 17.90 0.90 6.24
N LEU A 294 16.79 1.33 6.84
CA LEU A 294 16.35 0.82 8.16
C LEU A 294 15.76 -0.59 8.08
N PHE A 295 15.08 -0.94 6.98
CA PHE A 295 14.51 -2.28 6.78
C PHE A 295 15.59 -3.34 6.49
N VAL A 296 16.57 -3.02 5.64
CA VAL A 296 17.68 -3.92 5.28
C VAL A 296 18.66 -4.16 6.44
N LYS A 297 18.88 -3.17 7.32
CA LYS A 297 19.77 -3.34 8.48
C LYS A 297 19.12 -4.15 9.61
N SER A 298 17.78 -4.11 9.74
CA SER A 298 17.01 -4.94 10.66
C SER A 298 17.00 -6.43 10.25
N GLN A 299 17.02 -6.72 8.94
CA GLN A 299 17.15 -8.10 8.46
C GLN A 299 18.59 -8.64 8.55
N ARG A 300 19.62 -7.85 8.17
CA ARG A 300 21.02 -8.31 8.28
C ARG A 300 21.48 -8.61 9.71
N LEU A 301 20.94 -7.92 10.72
CA LEU A 301 21.27 -8.21 12.13
C LEU A 301 20.66 -9.53 12.64
N ARG A 302 19.63 -10.06 11.98
CA ARG A 302 19.07 -11.39 12.26
C ARG A 302 19.86 -12.51 11.58
N GLU A 303 20.36 -12.29 10.37
CA GLU A 303 21.16 -13.28 9.64
C GLU A 303 22.59 -13.46 10.21
N ILE A 304 23.21 -12.40 10.72
CA ILE A 304 24.57 -12.47 11.28
C ILE A 304 24.63 -13.32 12.57
N LYS A 305 23.51 -13.52 13.28
CA LYS A 305 23.46 -14.45 14.43
C LYS A 305 23.34 -15.93 14.03
N LEU A 306 22.94 -16.24 12.79
CA LEU A 306 22.78 -17.61 12.30
C LEU A 306 23.98 -18.11 11.49
N LEU A 307 24.80 -17.21 10.95
CA LEU A 307 25.96 -17.55 10.10
C LEU A 307 27.26 -17.86 10.87
N SER A 308 27.23 -18.01 12.19
CA SER A 308 28.39 -18.47 12.97
C SER A 308 28.63 -19.99 12.89
N TYR A 309 27.83 -20.74 12.14
CA TYR A 309 28.00 -22.18 11.93
C TYR A 309 28.11 -22.50 10.44
N ASN A 310 29.30 -22.95 10.02
CA ASN A 310 29.69 -23.50 8.71
C ASN A 310 29.98 -22.53 7.54
N PRO A 311 31.27 -22.32 7.21
CA PRO A 311 31.70 -21.76 5.93
C PRO A 311 31.94 -22.91 4.93
N PHE A 312 31.24 -22.94 3.80
CA PHE A 312 31.69 -23.49 2.49
C PHE A 312 30.48 -23.78 1.59
N LYS A 313 30.07 -22.79 0.77
CA LYS A 313 29.61 -22.96 -0.62
C LYS A 313 29.24 -21.60 -1.21
N ILE A 314 30.10 -21.13 -2.12
CA ILE A 314 29.81 -20.02 -3.02
C ILE A 314 29.40 -20.66 -4.35
N THR A 315 28.13 -20.61 -4.71
CA THR A 315 27.67 -20.85 -6.08
C THR A 315 26.35 -20.11 -6.30
N PHE A 316 26.37 -19.19 -7.28
CA PHE A 316 25.27 -18.54 -8.00
C PHE A 316 23.85 -18.66 -7.43
N CYS A 317 23.26 -17.53 -7.03
CA CYS A 317 21.83 -17.42 -6.76
C CYS A 317 21.21 -16.26 -7.57
N SER A 318 20.75 -16.59 -8.78
CA SER A 318 19.69 -15.89 -9.50
C SER A 318 18.40 -16.68 -9.31
N HIS A 319 17.86 -16.66 -8.09
CA HIS A 319 16.48 -17.05 -7.78
C HIS A 319 16.20 -16.63 -6.32
N GLN A 320 14.94 -16.27 -6.03
CA GLN A 320 14.42 -15.87 -4.71
C GLN A 320 14.61 -14.39 -4.33
N LEU A 321 13.95 -13.52 -5.10
CA LEU A 321 13.14 -12.45 -4.52
C LEU A 321 11.67 -12.89 -4.70
N ILE A 322 11.19 -13.63 -3.71
CA ILE A 322 9.81 -13.90 -3.26
C ILE A 322 9.92 -15.16 -2.40
N GLN A 323 9.97 -14.96 -1.09
CA GLN A 323 9.23 -15.73 -0.08
C GLN A 323 9.12 -14.89 1.18
#